data_AF-A0A368QEC1-F1
#
_entry.id   AF-A0A368QEC1-F1
#
_cell.length_a   1.000
_cell.length_b   1.000
_cell.length_c   1.000
_cell.angle_alpha   90.00
_cell.angle_beta   90.00
_cell.angle_gamma   90.00
#
_symmetry.space_group_name_H-M   'P 1'
#
loop_
_entity.id
_entity.type
_entity.pdbx_description
1 polymer ?
#
loop_
_entity_poly.entity_id
_entity_poly.type
_entity_poly.pdbx_seq_one_letter_code
_entity_poly.pdbx_strand_id
1 'polypeptide(L)'
;RTNSASSQPRNSATPTTPPPAHQRPPNKSPALRARRRTATLVALPAAAAAMVSAEAGIERVLWTEAEVAARVGEVATELAADLRALPEPAVVVGVATGAFLFLADLVRRVDAPLAVDFVRVESYGGGTESSGKPRITADLKVDVAGKHVVVVEDIVDTGNTLSCLIAHLEKKGASSISVCTFLDKPARRKVNIQLVGDGKFYSGFECPDCFVVGYGLDYAELYRNLPYVGVLKPEMYKKDSSN
;
A
#
# COMPACT_ATOMS: atom_id res chain seq x y z
N ARG A 1 -15.68 -75.98 -3.11
CA ARG A 1 -16.26 -76.90 -2.11
C ARG A 1 -16.52 -76.08 -0.84
N THR A 2 -17.73 -75.54 -0.70
CA THR A 2 -18.85 -76.02 0.16
C THR A 2 -18.85 -75.41 1.58
N ASN A 3 -19.81 -74.51 1.79
CA ASN A 3 -20.66 -74.21 2.97
C ASN A 3 -20.19 -74.59 4.39
N SER A 4 -20.38 -73.68 5.35
CA SER A 4 -21.56 -73.73 6.26
C SER A 4 -21.54 -72.60 7.32
N ALA A 5 -22.74 -72.27 7.78
CA ALA A 5 -23.10 -71.11 8.58
C ALA A 5 -23.27 -71.44 10.09
N SER A 6 -23.81 -70.46 10.83
CA SER A 6 -24.25 -70.43 12.23
C SER A 6 -23.22 -69.82 13.20
N SER A 7 -23.55 -68.98 14.18
CA SER A 7 -24.83 -68.63 14.80
C SER A 7 -24.69 -67.29 15.57
N GLN A 8 -25.76 -66.50 15.63
CA GLN A 8 -25.92 -65.43 16.63
C GLN A 8 -26.47 -66.03 17.94
N PRO A 9 -26.33 -65.29 19.06
CA PRO A 9 -27.57 -64.90 19.75
C PRO A 9 -27.65 -63.43 20.13
N ARG A 10 -28.91 -63.02 20.32
CA ARG A 10 -29.46 -61.70 20.65
C ARG A 10 -29.15 -61.27 22.09
N ASN A 11 -29.07 -59.95 22.32
CA ASN A 11 -29.47 -59.28 23.57
C ASN A 11 -29.78 -57.81 23.22
N SER A 12 -31.07 -57.45 23.12
CA SER A 12 -31.92 -56.87 24.18
C SER A 12 -31.87 -55.33 24.16
N ALA A 13 -32.71 -54.77 23.31
CA ALA A 13 -33.02 -53.35 23.23
C ALA A 13 -33.93 -52.95 24.41
N THR A 14 -33.50 -51.96 25.18
CA THR A 14 -34.37 -51.16 26.05
C THR A 14 -34.60 -49.78 25.42
N PRO A 15 -35.84 -49.28 25.36
CA PRO A 15 -36.18 -48.03 24.69
C PRO A 15 -35.85 -46.84 25.62
N THR A 16 -35.04 -45.91 25.16
CA THR A 16 -34.90 -44.59 25.80
C THR A 16 -35.89 -43.61 25.18
N THR A 17 -36.84 -43.20 26.01
CA THR A 17 -37.89 -42.21 25.78
C THR A 17 -37.28 -40.85 25.39
N PRO A 18 -37.82 -40.12 24.40
CA PRO A 18 -37.40 -38.75 24.14
C PRO A 18 -37.94 -37.80 25.23
N PRO A 19 -37.22 -36.72 25.59
CA PRO A 19 -37.68 -35.74 26.56
C PRO A 19 -38.83 -34.89 25.98
N PRO A 20 -39.68 -34.28 26.85
CA PRO A 20 -40.90 -33.61 26.41
C PRO A 20 -40.61 -32.31 25.64
N ALA A 21 -41.43 -32.06 24.62
CA ALA A 21 -41.43 -30.83 23.86
C ALA A 21 -41.82 -29.64 24.75
N HIS A 22 -40.85 -28.77 25.05
CA HIS A 22 -41.13 -27.46 25.63
C HIS A 22 -41.86 -26.59 24.59
N GLN A 23 -43.16 -26.39 24.81
CA GLN A 23 -43.94 -25.37 24.11
C GLN A 23 -43.37 -23.99 24.43
N ARG A 24 -42.84 -23.34 23.41
CA ARG A 24 -42.36 -21.95 23.48
C ARG A 24 -43.58 -21.02 23.40
N PRO A 25 -43.74 -20.03 24.30
CA PRO A 25 -44.87 -19.11 24.24
C PRO A 25 -44.78 -18.21 23.00
N PRO A 26 -45.92 -17.67 22.50
CA PRO A 26 -45.93 -16.86 21.29
C PRO A 26 -45.13 -15.58 21.52
N ASN A 27 -44.07 -15.43 20.73
CA ASN A 27 -43.25 -14.22 20.72
C ASN A 27 -44.08 -13.08 20.12
N LYS A 28 -44.58 -12.17 20.97
CA LYS A 28 -45.19 -10.92 20.50
C LYS A 28 -44.09 -10.06 19.91
N SER A 29 -43.96 -10.09 18.58
CA SER A 29 -43.11 -9.17 17.84
C SER A 29 -43.51 -7.72 18.13
N PRO A 30 -42.66 -6.86 18.72
CA PRO A 30 -42.88 -5.44 18.61
C PRO A 30 -42.51 -5.06 17.19
N ALA A 31 -43.46 -4.51 16.44
CA ALA A 31 -43.23 -3.94 15.13
C ALA A 31 -42.03 -2.99 15.20
N LEU A 32 -40.93 -3.35 14.54
CA LEU A 32 -39.73 -2.54 14.44
C LEU A 32 -40.08 -1.33 13.56
N ARG A 33 -40.49 -0.24 14.21
CA ARG A 33 -40.78 1.03 13.56
C ARG A 33 -39.47 1.52 12.95
N ALA A 34 -39.33 1.39 11.64
CA ALA A 34 -38.19 1.91 10.89
C ALA A 34 -38.12 3.43 11.08
N ARG A 35 -37.30 3.88 12.04
CA ARG A 35 -36.90 5.28 12.11
C ARG A 35 -35.97 5.51 10.93
N ARG A 36 -36.50 6.09 9.84
CA ARG A 36 -35.68 6.83 8.87
C ARG A 36 -34.95 7.91 9.65
N ARG A 37 -33.70 7.66 10.02
CA ARG A 37 -32.75 8.72 10.35
C ARG A 37 -32.37 9.33 9.01
N THR A 38 -33.02 10.41 8.64
CA THR A 38 -32.40 11.40 7.75
C THR A 38 -31.18 11.91 8.50
N ALA A 39 -30.01 11.36 8.18
CA ALA A 39 -28.75 11.97 8.53
C ALA A 39 -28.67 13.24 7.67
N THR A 40 -29.06 14.37 8.24
CA THR A 40 -28.76 15.66 7.64
C THR A 40 -27.24 15.78 7.63
N LEU A 41 -26.65 15.64 6.45
CA LEU A 41 -25.23 15.88 6.22
C LEU A 41 -24.99 17.37 6.43
N VAL A 42 -24.52 17.77 7.61
CA VAL A 42 -24.04 19.13 7.85
C VAL A 42 -22.59 19.04 8.29
N ALA A 43 -21.70 19.16 7.31
CA ALA A 43 -20.27 19.41 7.42
C ALA A 43 -19.84 19.80 5.98
N LEU A 44 -19.08 20.85 5.63
CA LEU A 44 -18.02 21.59 6.33
C LEU A 44 -17.74 22.95 5.66
N PRO A 45 -17.72 24.08 6.38
CA PRO A 45 -17.01 25.29 5.94
C PRO A 45 -15.49 25.13 6.06
N ALA A 46 -15.01 24.40 7.09
CA ALA A 46 -13.60 24.32 7.43
C ALA A 46 -12.76 23.41 6.51
N ALA A 47 -13.27 22.25 6.07
CA ALA A 47 -12.55 21.41 5.11
C ALA A 47 -12.49 22.04 3.71
N ALA A 48 -13.55 22.71 3.27
CA ALA A 48 -13.52 23.49 2.03
C ALA A 48 -12.49 24.63 2.13
N ALA A 49 -12.45 25.37 3.24
CA ALA A 49 -11.44 26.41 3.47
C ALA A 49 -10.01 25.86 3.57
N ALA A 50 -9.81 24.70 4.20
CA ALA A 50 -8.50 24.04 4.29
C ALA A 50 -8.02 23.49 2.93
N MET A 51 -8.92 22.93 2.11
CA MET A 51 -8.63 22.55 0.73
C MET A 51 -8.27 23.75 -0.12
N VAL A 52 -9.06 24.84 -0.05
CA VAL A 52 -8.77 26.12 -0.73
C VAL A 52 -7.42 26.69 -0.29
N SER A 53 -7.03 26.52 0.97
CA SER A 53 -5.72 26.96 1.48
C SER A 53 -4.55 26.07 1.06
N ALA A 54 -4.77 24.76 0.88
CA ALA A 54 -3.75 23.84 0.37
C ALA A 54 -3.49 24.08 -1.12
N GLU A 55 -4.53 24.30 -1.93
CA GLU A 55 -4.33 24.56 -3.37
C GLU A 55 -3.62 25.89 -3.65
N ALA A 56 -3.66 26.86 -2.72
CA ALA A 56 -2.98 28.15 -2.87
C ALA A 56 -1.45 28.04 -3.07
N GLY A 57 -0.82 26.96 -2.55
CA GLY A 57 0.61 26.70 -2.71
C GLY A 57 1.01 26.02 -4.02
N ILE A 58 0.05 25.60 -4.84
CA ILE A 58 0.29 24.86 -6.07
C ILE A 58 0.46 25.83 -7.25
N GLU A 59 1.57 25.73 -7.97
CA GLU A 59 1.86 26.52 -9.18
C GLU A 59 1.05 26.00 -10.37
N ARG A 60 1.08 24.68 -10.57
CA ARG A 60 0.33 23.98 -11.62
C ARG A 60 0.16 22.50 -11.28
N VAL A 61 -0.92 21.91 -11.76
CA VAL A 61 -1.10 20.44 -11.74
C VAL A 61 -0.16 19.81 -12.76
N LEU A 62 0.55 18.76 -12.36
CA LEU A 62 1.44 17.99 -13.24
C LEU A 62 0.75 16.71 -13.72
N TRP A 63 0.01 16.03 -12.85
CA TRP A 63 -0.89 14.92 -13.19
C TRP A 63 -2.16 15.00 -12.36
N THR A 64 -3.31 14.93 -13.02
CA THR A 64 -4.65 14.92 -12.42
C THR A 64 -4.94 13.59 -11.72
N GLU A 65 -5.95 13.55 -10.84
CA GLU A 65 -6.41 12.32 -10.19
C GLU A 65 -6.75 11.22 -11.20
N ALA A 66 -7.37 11.57 -12.33
CA ALA A 66 -7.72 10.62 -13.38
C ALA A 66 -6.48 10.04 -14.07
N GLU A 67 -5.46 10.85 -14.36
CA GLU A 67 -4.20 10.40 -14.95
C GLU A 67 -3.41 9.51 -13.99
N VAL A 68 -3.36 9.89 -12.71
CA VAL A 68 -2.77 9.07 -11.64
C VAL A 68 -3.48 7.72 -11.57
N ALA A 69 -4.81 7.72 -11.46
CA ALA A 69 -5.60 6.50 -11.40
C ALA A 69 -5.43 5.63 -12.65
N ALA A 70 -5.32 6.21 -13.86
CA ALA A 70 -5.07 5.45 -15.08
C ALA A 70 -3.69 4.78 -15.02
N ARG A 71 -2.63 5.55 -14.72
CA ARG A 71 -1.26 5.04 -14.74
C ARG A 71 -1.00 3.98 -13.67
N VAL A 72 -1.58 4.12 -12.48
CA VAL A 72 -1.50 3.09 -11.43
C VAL A 72 -2.13 1.77 -11.92
N GLY A 73 -3.18 1.84 -12.74
CA GLY A 73 -3.79 0.64 -13.34
C GLY A 73 -2.91 -0.05 -14.36
N GLU A 74 -2.21 0.71 -15.18
CA GLU A 74 -1.24 0.19 -16.16
C GLU A 74 -0.08 -0.53 -15.45
N VAL A 75 0.56 0.15 -14.48
CA VAL A 75 1.67 -0.42 -13.70
C VAL A 75 1.22 -1.63 -12.89
N ALA A 76 0.02 -1.61 -12.31
CA ALA A 76 -0.53 -2.77 -11.60
C ALA A 76 -0.70 -3.99 -12.54
N THR A 77 -1.08 -3.75 -13.80
CA THR A 77 -1.26 -4.82 -14.79
C THR A 77 0.08 -5.44 -15.18
N GLU A 78 1.09 -4.60 -15.43
CA GLU A 78 2.46 -5.02 -15.70
C GLU A 78 3.01 -5.86 -14.52
N LEU A 79 2.91 -5.31 -13.31
CA LEU A 79 3.37 -5.98 -12.10
C LEU A 79 2.64 -7.31 -11.86
N ALA A 80 1.31 -7.36 -12.02
CA ALA A 80 0.53 -8.57 -11.80
C ALA A 80 0.92 -9.70 -12.76
N ALA A 81 1.28 -9.38 -14.02
CA ALA A 81 1.74 -10.38 -14.98
C ALA A 81 3.02 -11.06 -14.49
N ASP A 82 3.98 -10.26 -14.00
CA ASP A 82 5.25 -10.78 -13.50
C ASP A 82 5.08 -11.53 -12.16
N LEU A 83 4.23 -11.04 -11.25
CA LEU A 83 3.98 -11.71 -9.98
C LEU A 83 3.27 -13.07 -10.14
N ARG A 84 2.37 -13.22 -11.11
CA ARG A 84 1.72 -14.50 -11.40
C ARG A 84 2.68 -15.55 -11.98
N ALA A 85 3.79 -15.12 -12.56
CA ALA A 85 4.81 -16.02 -13.09
C ALA A 85 5.74 -16.56 -12.00
N LEU A 86 5.68 -16.02 -10.78
CA LEU A 86 6.48 -16.48 -9.66
C LEU A 86 5.93 -17.81 -9.09
N PRO A 87 6.81 -18.70 -8.61
CA PRO A 87 6.39 -19.96 -7.99
C PRO A 87 5.73 -19.75 -6.61
N GLU A 88 6.06 -18.65 -5.92
CA GLU A 88 5.59 -18.32 -4.57
C GLU A 88 5.12 -16.86 -4.51
N PRO A 89 4.15 -16.51 -3.64
CA PRO A 89 3.70 -15.13 -3.47
C PRO A 89 4.83 -14.17 -3.11
N ALA A 90 4.88 -13.02 -3.77
CA ALA A 90 5.83 -11.96 -3.47
C ALA A 90 5.47 -11.20 -2.19
N VAL A 91 6.45 -10.49 -1.62
CA VAL A 91 6.23 -9.51 -0.56
C VAL A 91 6.34 -8.10 -1.15
N VAL A 92 5.24 -7.35 -1.12
CA VAL A 92 5.20 -5.95 -1.54
C VAL A 92 5.45 -5.07 -0.32
N VAL A 93 6.49 -4.26 -0.38
CA VAL A 93 6.96 -3.43 0.74
C VAL A 93 6.81 -1.97 0.39
N GLY A 94 5.89 -1.27 1.06
CA GLY A 94 5.74 0.18 0.92
C GLY A 94 6.74 0.95 1.77
N VAL A 95 7.41 1.93 1.18
CA VAL A 95 8.28 2.86 1.91
C VAL A 95 7.43 3.97 2.52
N ALA A 96 7.30 3.91 3.85
CA ALA A 96 6.53 4.88 4.61
C ALA A 96 7.32 6.20 4.80
N THR A 97 6.66 7.36 4.84
CA THR A 97 5.20 7.54 4.76
C THR A 97 4.71 7.78 3.34
N GLY A 98 5.53 8.35 2.46
CA GLY A 98 5.11 8.88 1.17
C GLY A 98 4.39 7.88 0.24
N ALA A 99 4.87 6.64 0.17
CA ALA A 99 4.31 5.64 -0.74
C ALA A 99 2.95 5.07 -0.33
N PHE A 100 2.38 5.44 0.82
CA PHE A 100 1.20 4.73 1.37
C PHE A 100 -0.04 4.80 0.48
N LEU A 101 -0.30 5.94 -0.19
CA LEU A 101 -1.44 6.09 -1.10
C LEU A 101 -1.20 5.27 -2.38
N PHE A 102 -0.03 5.44 -3.00
CA PHE A 102 0.33 4.67 -4.19
C PHE A 102 0.30 3.16 -3.93
N LEU A 103 0.88 2.70 -2.82
CA LEU A 103 0.84 1.30 -2.40
C LEU A 103 -0.61 0.82 -2.29
N ALA A 104 -1.46 1.55 -1.57
CA ALA A 104 -2.85 1.15 -1.35
C ALA A 104 -3.64 1.05 -2.67
N ASP A 105 -3.41 1.95 -3.62
CA ASP A 105 -4.08 1.93 -4.92
C ASP A 105 -3.50 0.84 -5.84
N LEU A 106 -2.18 0.64 -5.81
CA LEU A 106 -1.48 -0.38 -6.57
C LEU A 106 -1.92 -1.79 -6.15
N VAL A 107 -1.78 -2.14 -4.87
CA VAL A 107 -2.02 -3.53 -4.40
C VAL A 107 -3.49 -3.96 -4.52
N ARG A 108 -4.44 -3.02 -4.50
CA ARG A 108 -5.87 -3.32 -4.74
C ARG A 108 -6.17 -3.64 -6.21
N ARG A 109 -5.27 -3.30 -7.13
CA ARG A 109 -5.39 -3.54 -8.58
C ARG A 109 -4.51 -4.67 -9.09
N VAL A 110 -3.51 -5.06 -8.33
CA VAL A 110 -2.64 -6.20 -8.66
C VAL A 110 -3.42 -7.50 -8.46
N ASP A 111 -3.79 -8.14 -9.57
CA ASP A 111 -4.46 -9.44 -9.59
C ASP A 111 -3.44 -10.59 -9.50
N ALA A 112 -2.79 -10.71 -8.32
CA ALA A 112 -1.84 -11.77 -8.01
C ALA A 112 -1.75 -12.01 -6.49
N PRO A 113 -1.42 -13.24 -6.03
CA PRO A 113 -1.15 -13.51 -4.62
C PRO A 113 0.07 -12.73 -4.13
N LEU A 114 -0.08 -11.96 -3.05
CA LEU A 114 0.99 -11.18 -2.45
C LEU A 114 0.76 -10.96 -0.95
N ALA A 115 1.85 -10.71 -0.22
CA ALA A 115 1.81 -10.11 1.12
C ALA A 115 2.16 -8.63 1.04
N VAL A 116 1.65 -7.82 1.97
CA VAL A 116 1.97 -6.39 2.07
C VAL A 116 2.59 -6.09 3.43
N ASP A 117 3.67 -5.32 3.43
CA ASP A 117 4.28 -4.77 4.65
C ASP A 117 4.82 -3.35 4.40
N PHE A 118 5.26 -2.68 5.47
CA PHE A 118 5.82 -1.35 5.42
C PHE A 118 7.22 -1.31 6.02
N VAL A 119 8.07 -0.47 5.46
CA VAL A 119 9.38 -0.11 6.01
C VAL A 119 9.45 1.41 6.16
N ARG A 120 10.18 1.92 7.16
CA ARG A 120 10.48 3.34 7.26
C ARG A 120 11.97 3.59 7.16
N VAL A 121 12.33 4.52 6.29
CA VAL A 121 13.71 4.98 6.11
C VAL A 121 13.76 6.47 6.29
N GLU A 122 14.67 6.93 7.15
CA GLU A 122 14.87 8.34 7.40
C GLU A 122 16.29 8.74 6.96
N SER A 123 16.38 9.87 6.27
CA SER A 123 17.66 10.52 5.99
C SER A 123 17.93 11.56 7.08
N TYR A 124 19.15 11.60 7.61
CA TYR A 124 19.53 12.64 8.56
C TYR A 124 19.65 13.99 7.82
N GLY A 125 19.00 15.04 8.36
CA GLY A 125 19.12 16.41 7.85
C GLY A 125 17.76 17.09 7.67
N GLY A 126 17.43 18.07 8.51
CA GLY A 126 16.26 18.92 8.32
C GLY A 126 16.52 19.94 7.22
N GLY A 127 16.01 19.68 6.02
CA GLY A 127 16.14 20.56 4.84
C GLY A 127 15.87 19.81 3.53
N THR A 128 15.96 20.51 2.39
CA THR A 128 15.76 19.94 1.04
C THR A 128 16.96 19.11 0.54
N GLU A 129 18.00 18.95 1.36
CA GLU A 129 19.21 18.19 1.02
C GLU A 129 19.44 17.06 2.03
N SER A 130 19.32 15.81 1.57
CA SER A 130 19.66 14.62 2.34
C SER A 130 21.18 14.48 2.45
N SER A 131 21.79 15.06 3.48
CA SER A 131 23.25 14.97 3.73
C SER A 131 23.65 13.75 4.57
N GLY A 132 22.71 13.09 5.24
CA GLY A 132 22.94 11.84 5.98
C GLY A 132 22.78 10.58 5.15
N LYS A 133 23.52 9.52 5.51
CA LYS A 133 23.26 8.15 5.01
C LYS A 133 21.86 7.71 5.49
N PRO A 134 20.96 7.27 4.60
CA PRO A 134 19.64 6.77 4.99
C PRO A 134 19.76 5.60 5.99
N ARG A 135 18.81 5.50 6.92
CA ARG A 135 18.76 4.42 7.93
C ARG A 135 17.34 3.90 8.07
N ILE A 136 17.21 2.58 8.19
CA ILE A 136 15.95 1.91 8.54
C ILE A 136 15.59 2.25 10.00
N THR A 137 14.44 2.90 10.20
CA THR A 137 13.92 3.27 11.53
C THR A 137 12.75 2.38 11.98
N ALA A 138 12.06 1.76 11.03
CA ALA A 138 11.11 0.67 11.28
C ALA A 138 11.30 -0.41 10.22
N ASP A 139 11.58 -1.63 10.65
CA ASP A 139 11.85 -2.78 9.77
C ASP A 139 10.58 -3.63 9.54
N LEU A 140 10.67 -4.53 8.57
CA LEU A 140 9.61 -5.46 8.18
C LEU A 140 9.24 -6.42 9.30
N LYS A 141 7.94 -6.75 9.37
CA LYS A 141 7.38 -7.84 10.18
C LYS A 141 7.35 -9.16 9.40
N VAL A 142 7.15 -9.09 8.09
CA VAL A 142 7.12 -10.26 7.20
C VAL A 142 8.55 -10.71 6.89
N ASP A 143 8.79 -12.02 6.99
CA ASP A 143 10.04 -12.62 6.56
C ASP A 143 10.14 -12.61 5.02
N VAL A 144 11.28 -12.14 4.52
CA VAL A 144 11.59 -11.98 3.09
C VAL A 144 12.64 -12.97 2.59
N ALA A 145 13.20 -13.81 3.47
CA ALA A 145 14.21 -14.78 3.08
C ALA A 145 13.70 -15.73 1.99
N GLY A 146 14.45 -15.86 0.91
CA GLY A 146 14.12 -16.67 -0.27
C GLY A 146 13.01 -16.12 -1.16
N LYS A 147 12.38 -14.98 -0.81
CA LYS A 147 11.21 -14.44 -1.53
C LYS A 147 11.59 -13.36 -2.53
N HIS A 148 10.75 -13.21 -3.55
CA HIS A 148 10.74 -12.02 -4.39
C HIS A 148 10.13 -10.86 -3.60
N VAL A 149 10.83 -9.73 -3.57
CA VAL A 149 10.37 -8.51 -2.89
C VAL A 149 10.12 -7.42 -3.92
N VAL A 150 9.00 -6.71 -3.81
CA VAL A 150 8.70 -5.51 -4.59
C VAL A 150 8.74 -4.30 -3.67
N VAL A 151 9.75 -3.46 -3.80
CA VAL A 151 9.84 -2.19 -3.06
C VAL A 151 8.96 -1.16 -3.76
N VAL A 152 8.01 -0.57 -3.04
CA VAL A 152 7.10 0.45 -3.54
C VAL A 152 7.46 1.80 -2.94
N GLU A 153 7.91 2.72 -3.80
CA GLU A 153 8.32 4.10 -3.46
C GLU A 153 7.34 5.11 -4.09
N ASP A 154 7.18 6.27 -3.47
CA ASP A 154 6.46 7.40 -4.08
C ASP A 154 7.33 8.14 -5.09
N ILE A 155 8.62 8.34 -4.78
CA ILE A 155 9.56 9.00 -5.67
C ILE A 155 10.99 8.46 -5.54
N VAL A 156 11.58 8.07 -6.67
CA VAL A 156 13.02 7.79 -6.77
C VAL A 156 13.72 8.98 -7.37
N ASP A 157 14.53 9.64 -6.53
CA ASP A 157 15.25 10.85 -6.87
C ASP A 157 16.76 10.60 -6.96
N THR A 158 17.52 10.96 -5.92
CA THR A 158 18.96 10.68 -5.87
C THR A 158 19.30 9.19 -5.88
N GLY A 159 18.35 8.33 -5.47
CA GLY A 159 18.49 6.88 -5.38
C GLY A 159 19.08 6.36 -4.06
N ASN A 160 19.52 7.24 -3.15
CA ASN A 160 20.19 6.83 -1.91
C ASN A 160 19.30 5.98 -0.98
N THR A 161 18.05 6.39 -0.77
CA THR A 161 17.07 5.64 0.05
C THR A 161 16.85 4.25 -0.52
N LEU A 162 16.59 4.18 -1.82
CA LEU A 162 16.34 2.92 -2.51
C LEU A 162 17.56 1.99 -2.49
N SER A 163 18.77 2.50 -2.74
CA SER A 163 20.00 1.69 -2.61
C SER A 163 20.21 1.17 -1.18
N CYS A 164 19.88 1.96 -0.15
CA CYS A 164 19.94 1.51 1.23
C CYS A 164 18.95 0.36 1.49
N LEU A 165 17.73 0.47 0.96
CA LEU A 165 16.69 -0.55 1.10
C LEU A 165 17.04 -1.85 0.38
N ILE A 166 17.50 -1.77 -0.87
CA ILE A 166 17.91 -2.95 -1.64
C ILE A 166 18.99 -3.71 -0.88
N ALA A 167 20.04 -3.02 -0.41
CA ALA A 167 21.12 -3.64 0.35
C ALA A 167 20.64 -4.23 1.70
N HIS A 168 19.64 -3.64 2.34
CA HIS A 168 19.04 -4.17 3.57
C HIS A 168 18.25 -5.46 3.30
N LEU A 169 17.41 -5.46 2.27
CA LEU A 169 16.57 -6.61 1.90
C LEU A 169 17.40 -7.79 1.37
N GLU A 170 18.46 -7.52 0.61
CA GLU A 170 19.42 -8.53 0.17
C GLU A 170 20.09 -9.21 1.36
N LYS A 171 20.52 -8.44 2.38
CA LYS A 171 21.08 -8.99 3.63
C LYS A 171 20.07 -9.81 4.42
N LYS A 172 18.77 -9.52 4.30
CA LYS A 172 17.68 -10.33 4.89
C LYS A 172 17.36 -11.57 4.06
N GLY A 173 18.07 -11.80 2.96
CA GLY A 173 17.99 -13.01 2.16
C GLY A 173 16.91 -12.99 1.08
N ALA A 174 16.42 -11.82 0.66
CA ALA A 174 15.52 -11.73 -0.49
C ALA A 174 16.19 -12.37 -1.73
N SER A 175 15.45 -13.21 -2.47
CA SER A 175 16.00 -13.92 -3.63
C SER A 175 16.12 -13.02 -4.87
N SER A 176 15.21 -12.05 -4.97
CA SER A 176 15.21 -11.01 -5.99
C SER A 176 14.43 -9.80 -5.51
N ILE A 177 14.79 -8.61 -6.01
CA ILE A 177 14.21 -7.34 -5.57
C ILE A 177 13.82 -6.53 -6.80
N SER A 178 12.52 -6.38 -7.01
CA SER A 178 11.95 -5.40 -7.92
C SER A 178 11.69 -4.07 -7.22
N VAL A 179 11.63 -2.99 -7.99
CA VAL A 179 11.29 -1.65 -7.54
C VAL A 179 10.11 -1.17 -8.37
N CYS A 180 9.07 -0.67 -7.71
CA CYS A 180 7.94 -0.02 -8.34
C CYS A 180 7.81 1.39 -7.74
N THR A 181 8.28 2.41 -8.47
CA THR A 181 8.17 3.80 -8.02
C THR A 181 7.02 4.50 -8.71
N PHE A 182 6.29 5.35 -8.00
CA PHE A 182 5.26 6.18 -8.61
C PHE A 182 5.88 7.27 -9.49
N LEU A 183 6.87 8.02 -8.99
CA LEU A 183 7.64 8.99 -9.76
C LEU A 183 9.11 8.57 -9.86
N ASP A 184 9.74 8.75 -11.01
CA ASP A 184 11.19 8.58 -11.18
C ASP A 184 11.80 9.87 -11.72
N LYS A 185 12.95 10.28 -11.16
CA LYS A 185 13.76 11.42 -11.63
C LYS A 185 15.15 10.95 -12.06
N PRO A 186 15.29 10.26 -13.21
CA PRO A 186 16.59 9.77 -13.67
C PRO A 186 17.67 10.86 -13.75
N ALA A 187 17.30 12.08 -14.15
CA ALA A 187 18.21 13.23 -14.26
C ALA A 187 18.85 13.64 -12.92
N ARG A 188 18.27 13.26 -11.77
CA ARG A 188 18.80 13.58 -10.43
C ARG A 188 19.54 12.43 -9.77
N ARG A 189 19.67 11.29 -10.45
CA ARG A 189 20.28 10.09 -9.91
C ARG A 189 21.74 10.34 -9.52
N LYS A 190 22.10 10.01 -8.27
CA LYS A 190 23.47 10.16 -7.74
C LYS A 190 24.16 8.82 -7.47
N VAL A 191 23.40 7.72 -7.51
CA VAL A 191 23.91 6.36 -7.27
C VAL A 191 23.46 5.42 -8.37
N ASN A 192 24.31 4.45 -8.71
CA ASN A 192 23.91 3.35 -9.57
C ASN A 192 23.01 2.39 -8.79
N ILE A 193 21.75 2.26 -9.20
CA ILE A 193 20.81 1.33 -8.57
C ILE A 193 20.97 -0.02 -9.24
N GLN A 194 21.49 -0.99 -8.49
CA GLN A 194 21.62 -2.37 -8.93
C GLN A 194 20.46 -3.18 -8.36
N LEU A 195 19.69 -3.80 -9.24
CA LEU A 195 18.63 -4.73 -8.83
C LEU A 195 19.25 -6.09 -8.49
N VAL A 196 18.56 -6.83 -7.62
CA VAL A 196 19.01 -8.14 -7.14
C VAL A 196 18.21 -9.24 -7.85
N GLY A 197 18.92 -10.26 -8.34
CA GLY A 197 18.33 -11.39 -9.07
C GLY A 197 17.57 -10.94 -10.31
N ASP A 198 16.40 -11.55 -10.55
CA ASP A 198 15.50 -11.23 -11.67
C ASP A 198 14.60 -10.01 -11.40
N GLY A 199 15.04 -9.10 -10.53
CA GLY A 199 14.32 -7.87 -10.20
C GLY A 199 14.11 -6.96 -11.41
N LYS A 200 12.98 -6.25 -11.44
CA LYS A 200 12.66 -5.23 -12.46
C LYS A 200 12.43 -3.86 -11.85
N PHE A 201 12.60 -2.81 -12.65
CA PHE A 201 12.31 -1.44 -12.27
C PHE A 201 11.05 -0.96 -13.02
N TYR A 202 9.94 -0.83 -12.31
CA TYR A 202 8.69 -0.25 -12.80
C TYR A 202 8.61 1.22 -12.39
N SER A 203 8.20 2.07 -13.32
CA SER A 203 8.02 3.50 -13.08
C SER A 203 6.61 3.93 -13.50
N GLY A 204 5.91 4.62 -12.61
CA GLY A 204 4.64 5.28 -12.93
C GLY A 204 4.88 6.42 -13.90
N PHE A 205 5.54 7.48 -13.47
CA PHE A 205 5.83 8.64 -14.32
C PHE A 205 7.31 9.02 -14.24
N GLU A 206 7.88 9.39 -15.38
CA GLU A 206 9.12 10.17 -15.38
C GLU A 206 8.79 11.62 -15.01
N CYS A 207 9.38 12.10 -13.92
CA CYS A 207 9.12 13.41 -13.37
C CYS A 207 10.24 14.40 -13.77
N PRO A 208 9.90 15.59 -14.29
CA PRO A 208 10.89 16.64 -14.49
C PRO A 208 11.46 17.11 -13.15
N ASP A 209 12.62 17.79 -13.21
CA ASP A 209 13.26 18.36 -12.03
C ASP A 209 12.49 19.59 -11.50
N CYS A 210 11.40 19.32 -10.78
CA CYS A 210 10.57 20.29 -10.09
C CYS A 210 10.17 19.77 -8.71
N PHE A 211 9.86 20.66 -7.78
CA PHE A 211 9.39 20.29 -6.45
C PHE A 211 7.90 19.91 -6.53
N VAL A 212 7.58 18.65 -6.26
CA VAL A 212 6.22 18.11 -6.42
C VAL A 212 5.63 17.69 -5.07
N VAL A 213 4.32 17.88 -4.93
CA VAL A 213 3.53 17.49 -3.75
C VAL A 213 2.20 16.88 -4.19
N GLY A 214 1.51 16.22 -3.26
CA GLY A 214 0.24 15.55 -3.54
C GLY A 214 0.38 14.08 -3.82
N TYR A 215 -0.71 13.34 -3.66
CA TYR A 215 -0.76 11.89 -3.81
C TYR A 215 0.34 11.16 -3.01
N GLY A 216 0.47 11.52 -1.74
CA GLY A 216 1.44 10.94 -0.80
C GLY A 216 2.72 11.78 -0.64
N LEU A 217 3.10 12.55 -1.67
CA LEU A 217 4.24 13.47 -1.64
C LEU A 217 3.92 14.70 -0.78
N ASP A 218 4.91 15.22 -0.05
CA ASP A 218 4.69 16.31 0.91
C ASP A 218 5.64 17.49 0.77
N TYR A 219 5.20 18.57 1.42
CA TYR A 219 6.09 19.61 1.92
C TYR A 219 5.72 19.89 3.38
N ALA A 220 6.68 19.72 4.29
CA ALA A 220 6.48 19.88 5.72
C ALA A 220 5.30 19.07 6.28
N GLU A 221 5.16 17.81 5.84
CA GLU A 221 4.08 16.88 6.20
C GLU A 221 2.67 17.27 5.71
N LEU A 222 2.56 18.35 4.92
CA LEU A 222 1.30 18.78 4.31
C LEU A 222 1.20 18.30 2.86
N TYR A 223 0.05 18.52 2.23
CA TYR A 223 -0.24 18.23 0.81
C TYR A 223 -0.39 16.75 0.43
N ARG A 224 0.05 15.79 1.27
CA ARG A 224 -0.05 14.34 0.97
C ARG A 224 -1.45 13.89 0.53
N ASN A 225 -2.49 14.55 1.04
CA ASN A 225 -3.90 14.21 0.79
C ASN A 225 -4.49 14.80 -0.49
N LEU A 226 -3.75 15.59 -1.27
CA LEU A 226 -4.23 16.02 -2.58
C LEU A 226 -4.37 14.80 -3.49
N PRO A 227 -5.48 14.67 -4.25
CA PRO A 227 -5.74 13.50 -5.09
C PRO A 227 -4.95 13.51 -6.41
N TYR A 228 -4.18 14.56 -6.65
CA TYR A 228 -3.37 14.81 -7.84
C TYR A 228 -1.94 15.15 -7.44
N VAL A 229 -1.03 15.20 -8.41
CA VAL A 229 0.35 15.67 -8.22
C VAL A 229 0.47 17.08 -8.78
N GLY A 230 0.93 18.02 -7.95
CA GLY A 230 1.15 19.41 -8.31
C GLY A 230 2.59 19.83 -8.11
N VAL A 231 3.02 20.85 -8.86
CA VAL A 231 4.28 21.56 -8.59
C VAL A 231 4.03 22.60 -7.52
N LEU A 232 4.84 22.58 -6.46
CA LEU A 232 4.77 23.56 -5.39
C LEU A 232 5.42 24.87 -5.85
N LYS A 233 4.79 26.01 -5.54
CA LYS A 233 5.35 27.33 -5.87
C LYS A 233 6.73 27.51 -5.22
N PRO A 234 7.75 28.01 -5.95
CA PRO A 234 9.09 28.27 -5.41
C PRO A 234 9.10 29.11 -4.13
N GLU A 235 8.20 30.09 -4.03
CA GLU A 235 7.99 31.00 -2.90
C GLU A 235 7.76 30.25 -1.57
N MET A 236 7.24 29.01 -1.64
CA MET A 236 6.91 28.22 -0.45
C MET A 236 8.16 27.61 0.20
N TYR A 237 9.22 27.34 -0.57
CA TYR A 237 10.37 26.56 -0.09
C TYR A 237 11.73 27.21 -0.35
N LYS A 238 11.80 28.22 -1.22
CA LYS A 238 12.96 29.09 -1.35
C LYS A 238 12.71 30.28 -0.42
N LYS A 239 13.34 30.29 0.76
CA LYS A 239 13.42 31.53 1.55
C LYS A 239 14.18 32.58 0.73
N ASP A 240 13.71 33.82 0.72
CA ASP A 240 14.46 34.94 0.16
C ASP A 240 15.86 34.97 0.80
N SER A 241 16.90 34.87 -0.03
CA SER A 241 18.30 34.99 0.37
C SER A 241 18.70 36.43 0.77
N SER A 242 17.73 37.26 1.17
CA SER A 242 17.94 38.66 1.53
C SER A 242 17.79 38.84 3.03
N ASN A 243 18.90 38.66 3.75
CA ASN A 243 19.25 39.50 4.89
C ASN A 243 20.77 39.61 5.02
#